data_AF-A0A370CGK1-F1
#
_entry.id   AF-A0A370CGK1-F1
#
_cell.length_a   1.000
_cell.length_b   1.000
_cell.length_c   1.000
_cell.angle_alpha   90.00
_cell.angle_beta   90.00
_cell.angle_gamma   90.00
#
_symmetry.space_group_name_H-M   'P 1'
#
loop_
_entity.id
_entity.type
_entity.pdbx_description
1 polymer ?
#
loop_
_entity_poly.entity_id
_entity_poly.type
_entity_poly.pdbx_seq_one_letter_code
_entity_poly.pdbx_strand_id
1 'polypeptide(L)'
;MPKATTKSKHNPQDKPKSSFDVALDTFIESGHFTLNNEIVTAEMLTYFREYLKKQAKPCSEQNYKLYLRNVTFNVELTALYSQEDRLKASVGALLDQFFGFSPKWGVIVLDNVTISQGDNRYLLSSYFIAGLLSQLGVMKDYLTELSIMKAEFHLWAWIRFLTIPPRLDSLTLELPNENEDKEDNLIVLCDALQYAKIKTLNLGASEISVQGYHALNELLDKNYFIEKMQLKEPTDPESQAIFKKINERLAEGRTGKQRFDIEKFNQAEFLRLLLKAQSALQHETDDRKISKLKKEIKFLLDQKWPFSIANRKNLLYAAPEVHVVYFNHAEYIQERLSLFRLDLNLLVNNGTRTLGHCLLENALKLDDTFMVSCLIDAGANLFEQRDNEKPFLMQVFEKNQDFKILILNHIFYDQTLLRTAERVLCNYPDSKKIIMEMGRSVIQYAKILKKRACPYLLSDFEKLLSLLKDLAGLSRPSRQRDKEFIEIYFRLFKCLILLDNSLGKLTVESISNVQTIMDEIIAISENAERGLKGGSLLHEDVINRSILLKQDMGKIKQLIAKDNALYEIEAVAKEFETSTLNEAGPSGVFFPRP
;
A
#
# COMPACT_ATOMS: atom_id res chain seq x y z
N MET A 1 53.54 62.33 27.08
CA MET A 1 53.68 63.60 26.32
C MET A 1 55.15 63.83 26.00
N PRO A 2 55.56 64.56 24.93
CA PRO A 2 54.75 65.46 24.10
C PRO A 2 54.05 64.85 22.85
N LYS A 3 54.65 64.92 21.65
CA LYS A 3 54.01 65.35 20.38
C LYS A 3 54.68 64.74 19.13
N ALA A 4 54.07 64.68 17.93
CA ALA A 4 52.72 65.12 17.52
C ALA A 4 52.09 64.27 16.38
N THR A 5 50.80 64.52 16.21
CA THR A 5 49.83 64.21 15.13
C THR A 5 50.21 64.56 13.68
N THR A 6 49.77 63.70 12.74
CA THR A 6 49.03 64.15 11.54
C THR A 6 47.88 63.18 11.24
N LYS A 7 46.66 63.70 11.22
CA LYS A 7 45.48 62.99 10.69
C LYS A 7 45.55 63.03 9.16
N SER A 8 45.42 61.89 8.49
CA SER A 8 44.78 61.84 7.17
C SER A 8 43.47 61.08 7.31
N LYS A 9 42.39 61.84 7.53
CA LYS A 9 41.04 61.32 7.26
C LYS A 9 40.85 61.39 5.74
N HIS A 10 41.14 60.32 5.02
CA HIS A 10 40.35 60.07 3.83
C HIS A 10 39.03 59.47 4.27
N ASN A 11 37.98 60.30 4.28
CA ASN A 11 36.65 59.76 4.05
C ASN A 11 36.71 58.94 2.76
N PRO A 12 36.25 57.68 2.73
CA PRO A 12 35.68 57.19 1.49
C PRO A 12 34.55 58.16 1.14
N GLN A 13 34.62 58.80 -0.02
CA GLN A 13 33.51 59.63 -0.48
C GLN A 13 32.27 58.74 -0.56
N ASP A 14 31.16 59.19 0.03
CA ASP A 14 29.84 58.63 -0.22
C ASP A 14 29.47 58.86 -1.70
N LYS A 15 30.03 58.02 -2.57
CA LYS A 15 29.38 57.72 -3.84
C LYS A 15 28.07 57.02 -3.48
N PRO A 16 26.93 57.40 -4.09
CA PRO A 16 25.74 56.57 -3.98
C PRO A 16 26.12 55.17 -4.47
N LYS A 17 25.99 54.16 -3.59
CA LYS A 17 26.14 52.75 -4.00
C LYS A 17 25.21 52.51 -5.18
N SER A 18 25.72 51.91 -6.26
CA SER A 18 24.85 51.55 -7.38
C SER A 18 23.81 50.52 -6.92
N SER A 19 22.68 50.40 -7.62
CA SER A 19 21.69 49.34 -7.33
C SER A 19 22.34 47.95 -7.28
N PHE A 20 23.38 47.75 -8.10
CA PHE A 20 24.18 46.54 -8.17
C PHE A 20 25.11 46.32 -6.97
N ASP A 21 25.75 47.37 -6.43
CA ASP A 21 26.55 47.25 -5.20
C ASP A 21 25.66 46.84 -4.03
N VAL A 22 24.46 47.43 -3.94
CA VAL A 22 23.46 47.06 -2.93
C VAL A 22 23.00 45.61 -3.13
N ALA A 23 22.76 45.17 -4.37
CA ALA A 23 22.36 43.79 -4.67
C ALA A 23 23.46 42.75 -4.35
N LEU A 24 24.73 43.08 -4.61
CA LEU A 24 25.87 42.22 -4.29
C LEU A 24 26.14 42.16 -2.78
N ASP A 25 26.19 43.30 -2.10
CA ASP A 25 26.37 43.33 -0.64
C ASP A 25 25.23 42.56 0.06
N THR A 26 23.98 42.78 -0.38
CA THR A 26 22.80 42.04 0.12
C THR A 26 22.93 40.53 -0.14
N PHE A 27 23.49 40.12 -1.28
CA PHE A 27 23.72 38.71 -1.59
C PHE A 27 24.77 38.05 -0.69
N ILE A 28 25.85 38.77 -0.36
CA ILE A 28 26.88 38.26 0.58
C ILE A 28 26.32 38.15 2.00
N GLU A 29 25.55 39.14 2.45
CA GLU A 29 24.99 39.18 3.81
C GLU A 29 23.80 38.20 3.99
N SER A 30 22.81 38.27 3.10
CA SER A 30 21.54 37.53 3.25
C SER A 30 21.47 36.21 2.47
N GLY A 31 22.32 36.03 1.46
CA GLY A 31 22.24 34.93 0.51
C GLY A 31 21.22 35.12 -0.61
N HIS A 32 20.50 36.24 -0.66
CA HIS A 32 19.53 36.55 -1.70
C HIS A 32 20.13 37.50 -2.75
N PHE A 33 20.21 37.08 -4.02
CA PHE A 33 20.49 37.96 -5.16
C PHE A 33 19.18 38.27 -5.90
N THR A 34 18.94 39.53 -6.20
CA THR A 34 17.73 39.97 -6.91
C THR A 34 18.05 41.09 -7.90
N LEU A 35 17.65 40.91 -9.16
CA LEU A 35 17.63 41.95 -10.19
C LEU A 35 16.22 42.01 -10.80
N ASN A 36 15.62 43.20 -10.82
CA ASN A 36 14.26 43.42 -11.30
C ASN A 36 14.22 44.61 -12.28
N ASN A 37 13.77 44.40 -13.52
CA ASN A 37 13.66 45.43 -14.57
C ASN A 37 15.01 46.10 -14.93
N GLU A 38 16.11 45.34 -14.89
CA GLU A 38 17.48 45.83 -15.10
C GLU A 38 18.05 45.43 -16.47
N ILE A 39 18.89 46.30 -17.05
CA ILE A 39 19.71 45.98 -18.22
C ILE A 39 21.14 45.73 -17.76
N VAL A 40 21.61 44.49 -17.92
CA VAL A 40 22.93 44.07 -17.44
C VAL A 40 23.92 44.05 -18.60
N THR A 41 24.87 44.98 -18.60
CA THR A 41 25.88 45.10 -19.67
C THR A 41 27.04 44.11 -19.47
N ALA A 42 27.85 43.88 -20.52
CA ALA A 42 29.08 43.08 -20.43
C ALA A 42 30.08 43.58 -19.36
N GLU A 43 30.12 44.89 -19.11
CA GLU A 43 30.93 45.49 -18.04
C GLU A 43 30.38 45.11 -16.65
N MET A 44 29.06 45.18 -16.46
CA MET A 44 28.40 44.76 -15.22
C MET A 44 28.59 43.26 -14.95
N LEU A 45 28.48 42.42 -15.98
CA LEU A 45 28.79 40.98 -15.89
C LEU A 45 30.22 40.72 -15.41
N THR A 46 31.18 41.50 -15.95
CA THR A 46 32.59 41.42 -15.56
C THR A 46 32.79 41.91 -14.11
N TYR A 47 32.10 42.99 -13.73
CA TYR A 47 32.12 43.49 -12.35
C TYR A 47 31.59 42.46 -11.35
N PHE A 48 30.44 41.83 -11.60
CA PHE A 48 29.88 40.81 -10.70
C PHE A 48 30.85 39.64 -10.52
N ARG A 49 31.44 39.16 -11.63
CA ARG A 49 32.43 38.08 -11.61
C ARG A 49 33.66 38.43 -10.77
N GLU A 50 34.25 39.61 -10.98
CA GLU A 50 35.45 40.02 -10.25
C GLU A 50 35.17 40.46 -8.81
N TYR A 51 33.94 40.87 -8.48
CA TYR A 51 33.49 41.06 -7.10
C TYR A 51 33.39 39.69 -6.40
N LEU A 52 32.62 38.75 -6.94
CA LEU A 52 32.39 37.43 -6.32
C LEU A 52 33.68 36.63 -6.11
N LYS A 53 34.64 36.69 -7.05
CA LYS A 53 35.97 36.07 -6.91
C LYS A 53 36.79 36.60 -5.73
N LYS A 54 36.58 37.85 -5.32
CA LYS A 54 37.32 38.50 -4.21
C LYS A 54 36.68 38.26 -2.85
N GLN A 55 35.43 37.82 -2.82
CA GLN A 55 34.74 37.48 -1.58
C GLN A 55 35.22 36.14 -1.03
N ALA A 56 35.27 36.02 0.29
CA ALA A 56 35.51 34.73 0.92
C ALA A 56 34.38 33.76 0.55
N LYS A 57 34.73 32.50 0.29
CA LYS A 57 33.70 31.48 0.04
C LYS A 57 32.77 31.38 1.25
N PRO A 58 31.44 31.33 1.05
CA PRO A 58 30.49 31.43 2.13
C PRO A 58 30.55 30.22 3.06
N CYS A 59 30.16 30.44 4.32
CA CYS A 59 30.06 29.38 5.30
C CYS A 59 29.04 28.33 4.85
N SER A 60 29.33 27.05 5.07
CA SER A 60 28.67 25.91 4.40
C SER A 60 27.20 25.66 4.81
N GLU A 61 26.56 26.57 5.55
CA GLU A 61 25.21 26.42 6.09
C GLU A 61 24.15 27.32 5.42
N GLN A 62 24.53 28.47 4.85
CA GLN A 62 23.59 29.43 4.28
C GLN A 62 22.97 28.95 2.96
N ASN A 63 21.66 29.16 2.81
CA ASN A 63 20.88 28.72 1.63
C ASN A 63 20.62 29.90 0.69
N TYR A 64 21.16 29.84 -0.53
CA TYR A 64 21.17 30.97 -1.46
C TYR A 64 19.95 30.98 -2.38
N LYS A 65 19.56 32.17 -2.84
CA LYS A 65 18.41 32.39 -3.71
C LYS A 65 18.72 33.37 -4.84
N LEU A 66 18.24 33.07 -6.03
CA LEU A 66 18.41 33.87 -7.24
C LEU A 66 17.04 34.31 -7.77
N TYR A 67 16.85 35.61 -7.95
CA TYR A 67 15.67 36.19 -8.60
C TYR A 67 16.11 37.14 -9.72
N LEU A 68 15.86 36.75 -10.97
CA LEU A 68 16.03 37.60 -12.15
C LEU A 68 14.67 37.79 -12.79
N ARG A 69 14.14 39.03 -12.78
CA ARG A 69 12.81 39.36 -13.33
C ARG A 69 12.89 40.53 -14.31
N ASN A 70 12.37 40.35 -15.53
CA ASN A 70 12.45 41.34 -16.61
C ASN A 70 13.90 41.84 -16.83
N VAL A 71 14.88 40.94 -16.78
CA VAL A 71 16.29 41.27 -16.95
C VAL A 71 16.69 41.11 -18.41
N THR A 72 17.31 42.13 -19.00
CA THR A 72 17.90 42.04 -20.35
C THR A 72 19.42 42.04 -20.25
N PHE A 73 20.07 40.97 -20.68
CA PHE A 73 21.53 40.94 -20.83
C PHE A 73 21.93 41.63 -22.14
N ASN A 74 22.53 42.81 -22.05
CA ASN A 74 23.03 43.54 -23.21
C ASN A 74 24.52 43.24 -23.43
N VAL A 75 24.79 42.30 -24.34
CA VAL A 75 26.15 41.87 -24.67
C VAL A 75 26.53 42.46 -26.02
N GLU A 76 27.09 43.68 -26.01
CA GLU A 76 27.66 44.28 -27.21
C GLU A 76 28.87 43.45 -27.69
N LEU A 77 28.74 42.84 -28.87
CA LEU A 77 29.74 41.93 -29.43
C LEU A 77 30.48 42.57 -30.60
N THR A 78 31.78 42.79 -30.44
CA THR A 78 32.68 43.21 -31.53
C THR A 78 32.85 42.10 -32.59
N ALA A 79 32.84 42.50 -33.85
CA ALA A 79 32.28 41.73 -34.98
C ALA A 79 33.15 40.61 -35.60
N LEU A 80 33.84 39.78 -34.81
CA LEU A 80 34.90 38.89 -35.33
C LEU A 80 34.75 37.37 -35.11
N TYR A 81 33.64 36.87 -34.53
CA TYR A 81 33.37 35.43 -34.36
C TYR A 81 31.86 35.12 -34.48
N SER A 82 31.48 33.84 -34.59
CA SER A 82 30.08 33.39 -34.48
C SER A 82 29.46 33.95 -33.18
N GLN A 83 28.52 34.89 -33.35
CA GLN A 83 28.06 35.74 -32.25
C GLN A 83 27.36 34.94 -31.14
N GLU A 84 26.66 33.88 -31.52
CA GLU A 84 25.93 32.98 -30.63
C GLU A 84 26.84 32.28 -29.60
N ASP A 85 28.04 31.85 -29.98
CA ASP A 85 28.90 31.04 -29.11
C ASP A 85 29.59 31.88 -28.03
N ARG A 86 29.94 33.13 -28.33
CA ARG A 86 30.46 34.08 -27.33
C ARG A 86 29.39 34.56 -26.37
N LEU A 87 28.15 34.67 -26.84
CA LEU A 87 26.99 34.97 -26.01
C LEU A 87 26.74 33.84 -25.01
N LYS A 88 26.63 32.59 -25.51
CA LYS A 88 26.54 31.36 -24.70
C LYS A 88 27.66 31.28 -23.66
N ALA A 89 28.91 31.53 -24.06
CA ALA A 89 30.05 31.50 -23.14
C ALA A 89 30.01 32.61 -22.07
N SER A 90 29.49 33.80 -22.39
CA SER A 90 29.48 34.94 -21.47
C SER A 90 28.41 34.82 -20.38
N VAL A 91 27.18 34.41 -20.74
CA VAL A 91 26.10 34.17 -19.76
C VAL A 91 26.31 32.83 -19.04
N GLY A 92 26.82 31.80 -19.72
CA GLY A 92 27.25 30.55 -19.09
C GLY A 92 28.31 30.79 -18.01
N ALA A 93 29.39 31.53 -18.34
CA ALA A 93 30.42 31.89 -17.37
C ALA A 93 29.97 32.93 -16.32
N LEU A 94 28.74 33.47 -16.39
CA LEU A 94 28.12 34.18 -15.27
C LEU A 94 27.48 33.17 -14.32
N LEU A 95 26.67 32.25 -14.84
CA LEU A 95 26.06 31.18 -14.05
C LEU A 95 27.12 30.31 -13.35
N ASP A 96 28.22 29.95 -14.03
CA ASP A 96 29.35 29.24 -13.45
C ASP A 96 29.92 29.93 -12.20
N GLN A 97 29.88 31.26 -12.16
CA GLN A 97 30.44 32.06 -11.07
C GLN A 97 29.43 32.27 -9.94
N PHE A 98 28.13 32.42 -10.25
CA PHE A 98 27.08 32.40 -9.23
C PHE A 98 26.96 31.02 -8.60
N PHE A 99 26.72 29.96 -9.38
CA PHE A 99 26.60 28.60 -8.85
C PHE A 99 27.94 28.04 -8.33
N GLY A 100 29.07 28.54 -8.81
CA GLY A 100 30.39 28.26 -8.23
C GLY A 100 30.68 29.00 -6.92
N PHE A 101 29.95 30.08 -6.60
CA PHE A 101 30.11 30.83 -5.36
C PHE A 101 29.56 30.07 -4.15
N SER A 102 28.40 29.40 -4.30
CA SER A 102 27.77 28.61 -3.23
C SER A 102 27.30 27.23 -3.70
N PRO A 103 27.56 26.15 -2.95
CA PRO A 103 27.04 24.81 -3.26
C PRO A 103 25.58 24.59 -2.84
N LYS A 104 24.91 25.58 -2.22
CA LYS A 104 23.56 25.46 -1.66
C LYS A 104 22.64 26.54 -2.21
N TRP A 105 21.81 26.17 -3.19
CA TRP A 105 20.78 27.03 -3.79
C TRP A 105 19.40 26.44 -3.54
N GLY A 106 18.52 27.21 -2.92
CA GLY A 106 17.16 26.80 -2.56
C GLY A 106 16.09 27.31 -3.51
N VAL A 107 16.27 28.50 -4.08
CA VAL A 107 15.30 29.13 -4.98
C VAL A 107 16.02 29.73 -6.18
N ILE A 108 15.53 29.43 -7.39
CA ILE A 108 16.00 30.05 -8.63
C ILE A 108 14.78 30.47 -9.46
N VAL A 109 14.66 31.76 -9.73
CA VAL A 109 13.60 32.35 -10.54
C VAL A 109 14.21 33.12 -11.71
N LEU A 110 13.89 32.68 -12.92
CA LEU A 110 14.21 33.32 -14.20
C LEU A 110 12.89 33.69 -14.87
N ASP A 111 12.44 34.93 -14.69
CA ASP A 111 11.17 35.44 -15.20
C ASP A 111 11.43 36.50 -16.27
N ASN A 112 10.99 36.24 -17.51
CA ASN A 112 11.14 37.14 -18.65
C ASN A 112 12.59 37.64 -18.83
N VAL A 113 13.54 36.72 -18.69
CA VAL A 113 14.96 36.98 -18.88
C VAL A 113 15.28 36.89 -20.36
N THR A 114 15.87 37.94 -20.91
CA THR A 114 16.15 38.07 -22.35
C THR A 114 17.60 38.48 -22.60
N ILE A 115 18.03 38.33 -23.84
CA ILE A 115 19.35 38.76 -24.29
C ILE A 115 19.16 39.72 -25.46
N SER A 116 19.74 40.92 -25.38
CA SER A 116 19.71 41.89 -26.48
C SER A 116 21.00 41.85 -27.31
N GLN A 117 20.84 41.93 -28.62
CA GLN A 117 21.93 41.99 -29.59
C GLN A 117 21.54 42.99 -30.69
N GLY A 118 22.05 44.22 -30.59
CA GLY A 118 21.53 45.34 -31.35
C GLY A 118 20.08 45.63 -30.98
N ASP A 119 19.23 45.90 -31.97
CA ASP A 119 17.80 46.15 -31.77
C ASP A 119 16.98 44.88 -31.46
N ASN A 120 17.54 43.69 -31.68
CA ASN A 120 16.86 42.42 -31.48
C ASN A 120 16.94 41.96 -30.02
N ARG A 121 15.87 41.32 -29.54
CA ARG A 121 15.80 40.63 -28.24
C ARG A 121 15.45 39.18 -28.44
N TYR A 122 16.22 38.31 -27.81
CA TYR A 122 16.08 36.85 -27.87
C TYR A 122 15.72 36.31 -26.47
N LEU A 123 15.01 35.19 -26.44
CA LEU A 123 14.78 34.44 -25.19
C LEU A 123 16.08 33.74 -24.75
N LEU A 124 16.08 33.20 -23.52
CA LEU A 124 17.12 32.28 -23.10
C LEU A 124 17.08 31.01 -23.96
N SER A 125 18.21 30.66 -24.59
CA SER A 125 18.24 29.56 -25.55
C SER A 125 18.21 28.17 -24.91
N SER A 126 17.77 27.19 -25.69
CA SER A 126 17.66 25.78 -25.33
C SER A 126 18.99 25.21 -24.81
N TYR A 127 20.11 25.59 -25.43
CA TYR A 127 21.46 25.27 -24.95
C TYR A 127 21.80 25.89 -23.58
N PHE A 128 21.37 27.13 -23.32
CA PHE A 128 21.55 27.78 -22.02
C PHE A 128 20.76 27.06 -20.93
N ILE A 129 19.50 26.72 -21.21
CA ILE A 129 18.65 25.94 -20.30
C ILE A 129 19.24 24.54 -20.05
N ALA A 130 19.80 23.89 -21.07
CA ALA A 130 20.49 22.61 -20.92
C ALA A 130 21.74 22.71 -20.01
N GLY A 131 22.54 23.76 -20.18
CA GLY A 131 23.70 24.05 -19.32
C GLY A 131 23.28 24.29 -17.86
N LEU A 132 22.29 25.16 -17.64
CA LEU A 132 21.70 25.46 -16.34
C LEU A 132 21.23 24.19 -15.64
N LEU A 133 20.33 23.42 -16.26
CA LEU A 133 19.75 22.20 -15.65
C LEU A 133 20.82 21.13 -15.34
N SER A 134 21.86 21.03 -16.16
CA SER A 134 23.02 20.16 -15.89
C SER A 134 23.75 20.55 -14.59
N GLN A 135 23.92 21.86 -14.34
CA GLN A 135 24.53 22.38 -13.11
C GLN A 135 23.60 22.23 -11.90
N LEU A 136 22.31 22.54 -12.06
CA LEU A 136 21.32 22.35 -10.99
C LEU A 136 21.19 20.88 -10.57
N GLY A 137 21.41 19.92 -11.49
CA GLY A 137 21.47 18.50 -11.19
C GLY A 137 22.54 18.10 -10.15
N VAL A 138 23.61 18.90 -10.00
CA VAL A 138 24.64 18.71 -8.96
C VAL A 138 24.18 19.23 -7.59
N MET A 139 23.26 20.21 -7.56
CA MET A 139 22.77 20.89 -6.35
C MET A 139 21.34 20.49 -5.95
N LYS A 140 20.77 19.48 -6.61
CA LYS A 140 19.39 18.97 -6.51
C LYS A 140 18.87 18.67 -5.10
N ASP A 141 19.76 18.45 -4.13
CA ASP A 141 19.43 18.12 -2.74
C ASP A 141 19.12 19.36 -1.88
N TYR A 142 19.33 20.56 -2.43
CA TYR A 142 19.05 21.86 -1.80
C TYR A 142 17.96 22.66 -2.50
N LEU A 143 17.78 22.48 -3.82
CA LEU A 143 16.85 23.26 -4.63
C LEU A 143 15.39 22.87 -4.36
N THR A 144 14.66 23.76 -3.69
CA THR A 144 13.24 23.61 -3.36
C THR A 144 12.29 24.30 -4.34
N GLU A 145 12.74 25.36 -5.04
CA GLU A 145 11.93 26.09 -6.01
C GLU A 145 12.73 26.43 -7.28
N LEU A 146 12.14 26.14 -8.43
CA LEU A 146 12.68 26.49 -9.75
C LEU A 146 11.55 27.10 -10.58
N SER A 147 11.75 28.34 -11.03
CA SER A 147 10.86 29.03 -11.96
C SER A 147 11.65 29.46 -13.19
N ILE A 148 11.20 29.02 -14.37
CA ILE A 148 11.76 29.43 -15.66
C ILE A 148 10.58 29.79 -16.57
N MET A 149 10.41 31.09 -16.83
CA MET A 149 9.29 31.62 -17.60
C MET A 149 9.82 32.29 -18.88
N LYS A 150 9.23 31.95 -20.03
CA LYS A 150 9.59 32.50 -21.35
C LYS A 150 11.04 32.23 -21.74
N ALA A 151 11.42 30.95 -21.76
CA ALA A 151 12.69 30.47 -22.29
C ALA A 151 12.45 29.41 -23.37
N GLU A 152 13.41 29.21 -24.27
CA GLU A 152 13.38 28.06 -25.19
C GLU A 152 13.40 26.74 -24.40
N PHE A 153 12.69 25.74 -24.92
CA PHE A 153 12.53 24.47 -24.23
C PHE A 153 13.52 23.42 -24.76
N HIS A 154 14.32 22.82 -23.87
CA HIS A 154 15.25 21.74 -24.23
C HIS A 154 14.85 20.41 -23.56
N LEU A 155 14.00 19.63 -24.23
CA LEU A 155 13.36 18.42 -23.69
C LEU A 155 14.30 17.48 -22.95
N TRP A 156 15.39 17.04 -23.59
CA TRP A 156 16.35 16.10 -23.01
C TRP A 156 17.01 16.58 -21.70
N ALA A 157 17.12 17.90 -21.51
CA ALA A 157 17.69 18.46 -20.29
C ALA A 157 16.68 18.39 -19.14
N TRP A 158 15.41 18.68 -19.42
CA TRP A 158 14.31 18.50 -18.47
C TRP A 158 14.11 17.04 -18.08
N ILE A 159 14.10 16.10 -19.04
CA ILE A 159 14.03 14.67 -18.76
C ILE A 159 15.18 14.26 -17.83
N ARG A 160 16.43 14.61 -18.17
CA ARG A 160 17.62 14.25 -17.38
C ARG A 160 17.61 14.87 -15.97
N PHE A 161 17.11 16.09 -15.83
CA PHE A 161 17.00 16.78 -14.54
C PHE A 161 15.92 16.17 -13.64
N LEU A 162 14.74 15.85 -14.20
CA LEU A 162 13.59 15.36 -13.44
C LEU A 162 13.65 13.86 -13.12
N THR A 163 14.26 13.04 -13.99
CA THR A 163 14.44 11.60 -13.78
C THR A 163 15.44 11.25 -12.67
N ILE A 164 16.27 12.21 -12.23
CA ILE A 164 17.13 12.10 -11.05
C ILE A 164 16.46 12.93 -9.94
N PRO A 165 15.64 12.33 -9.04
CA PRO A 165 14.64 13.09 -8.28
C PRO A 165 15.24 14.26 -7.48
N PRO A 166 14.93 15.52 -7.84
CA PRO A 166 15.33 16.68 -7.05
C PRO A 166 14.42 16.84 -5.83
N ARG A 167 14.89 17.57 -4.80
CA ARG A 167 14.05 17.98 -3.65
C ARG A 167 13.15 19.20 -3.96
N LEU A 168 12.69 19.27 -5.19
CA LEU A 168 11.97 20.41 -5.74
C LEU A 168 10.52 20.38 -5.26
N ASP A 169 10.15 21.21 -4.28
CA ASP A 169 8.77 21.38 -3.84
C ASP A 169 7.89 22.07 -4.89
N SER A 170 8.46 23.02 -5.66
CA SER A 170 7.74 23.84 -6.63
C SER A 170 8.50 24.00 -7.95
N LEU A 171 7.81 23.75 -9.07
CA LEU A 171 8.29 23.95 -10.43
C LEU A 171 7.33 24.87 -11.20
N THR A 172 7.85 26.00 -11.69
CA THR A 172 7.12 26.90 -12.60
C THR A 172 7.77 26.91 -13.98
N LEU A 173 7.01 26.63 -15.03
CA LEU A 173 7.46 26.55 -16.42
C LEU A 173 6.45 27.22 -17.36
N GLU A 174 6.80 28.38 -17.92
CA GLU A 174 6.00 28.98 -19.00
C GLU A 174 6.64 28.66 -20.36
N LEU A 175 6.07 27.65 -21.03
CA LEU A 175 6.41 27.24 -22.39
C LEU A 175 5.99 28.34 -23.40
N PRO A 176 6.91 28.85 -24.24
CA PRO A 176 6.61 29.88 -25.23
C PRO A 176 5.67 29.33 -26.32
N ASN A 177 4.78 30.19 -26.83
CA ASN A 177 3.75 29.78 -27.80
C ASN A 177 4.28 29.57 -29.23
N GLU A 178 5.48 30.07 -29.54
CA GLU A 178 6.09 30.02 -30.89
C GLU A 178 6.81 28.69 -31.19
N ASN A 179 6.80 27.73 -30.25
CA ASN A 179 7.44 26.42 -30.41
C ASN A 179 6.49 25.43 -31.11
N GLU A 180 6.81 25.00 -32.34
CA GLU A 180 5.99 24.06 -33.12
C GLU A 180 5.84 22.70 -32.42
N ASP A 181 6.90 22.21 -31.75
CA ASP A 181 6.91 20.92 -31.04
C ASP A 181 6.34 21.01 -29.61
N LYS A 182 5.69 22.11 -29.22
CA LYS A 182 5.29 22.40 -27.82
C LYS A 182 4.45 21.31 -27.15
N GLU A 183 3.57 20.67 -27.91
CA GLU A 183 2.66 19.64 -27.39
C GLU A 183 3.40 18.32 -27.10
N ASP A 184 4.15 17.78 -28.06
CA ASP A 184 4.99 16.59 -27.87
C ASP A 184 6.00 16.80 -26.73
N ASN A 185 6.57 18.01 -26.65
CA ASN A 185 7.44 18.42 -25.54
C ASN A 185 6.73 18.38 -24.18
N LEU A 186 5.45 18.80 -24.09
CA LEU A 186 4.66 18.75 -22.85
C LEU A 186 4.29 17.30 -22.47
N ILE A 187 3.92 16.47 -23.44
CA ILE A 187 3.59 15.05 -23.22
C ILE A 187 4.81 14.31 -22.66
N VAL A 188 5.98 14.45 -23.29
CA VAL A 188 7.22 13.79 -22.82
C VAL A 188 7.72 14.41 -21.50
N LEU A 189 7.47 15.70 -21.25
CA LEU A 189 7.72 16.32 -19.94
C LEU A 189 6.84 15.69 -18.85
N CYS A 190 5.57 15.37 -19.13
CA CYS A 190 4.69 14.66 -18.19
C CYS A 190 5.25 13.26 -17.85
N ASP A 191 5.78 12.52 -18.82
CA ASP A 191 6.43 11.23 -18.56
C ASP A 191 7.75 11.36 -17.77
N ALA A 192 8.45 12.49 -17.84
CA ALA A 192 9.58 12.77 -16.93
C ALA A 192 9.10 13.15 -15.52
N LEU A 193 8.02 13.94 -15.42
CA LEU A 193 7.44 14.40 -14.17
C LEU A 193 6.87 13.27 -13.33
N GLN A 194 6.55 12.09 -13.88
CA GLN A 194 6.02 10.96 -13.11
C GLN A 194 6.97 10.44 -11.99
N TYR A 195 8.26 10.79 -12.07
CA TYR A 195 9.29 10.44 -11.09
C TYR A 195 9.67 11.59 -10.14
N ALA A 196 9.19 12.81 -10.42
CA ALA A 196 9.58 14.02 -9.72
C ALA A 196 8.72 14.25 -8.47
N LYS A 197 9.35 14.65 -7.35
CA LYS A 197 8.68 14.83 -6.05
C LYS A 197 8.15 16.24 -5.83
N ILE A 198 7.50 16.78 -6.86
CA ILE A 198 7.04 18.15 -6.90
C ILE A 198 5.62 18.25 -6.34
N LYS A 199 5.40 19.20 -5.42
CA LYS A 199 4.08 19.48 -4.84
C LYS A 199 3.28 20.48 -5.65
N THR A 200 3.95 21.52 -6.16
CA THR A 200 3.32 22.55 -7.00
C THR A 200 3.92 22.54 -8.39
N LEU A 201 3.10 22.22 -9.39
CA LEU A 201 3.41 22.45 -10.81
C LEU A 201 2.66 23.68 -11.30
N ASN A 202 3.36 24.64 -11.88
CA ASN A 202 2.76 25.84 -12.45
C ASN A 202 3.18 25.97 -13.92
N LEU A 203 2.23 25.95 -14.84
CA LEU A 203 2.50 26.12 -16.27
C LEU A 203 2.27 27.55 -16.77
N GLY A 204 2.12 28.51 -15.85
CA GLY A 204 2.03 29.94 -16.13
C GLY A 204 0.88 30.28 -17.09
N ALA A 205 1.16 31.19 -18.02
CA ALA A 205 0.21 31.59 -19.07
C ALA A 205 0.25 30.68 -20.33
N SER A 206 0.93 29.53 -20.29
CA SER A 206 1.08 28.66 -21.46
C SER A 206 -0.26 28.17 -22.00
N GLU A 207 -0.41 28.25 -23.32
CA GLU A 207 -1.55 27.68 -24.03
C GLU A 207 -1.36 26.17 -24.15
N ILE A 208 -2.34 25.38 -23.71
CA ILE A 208 -2.29 23.92 -23.61
C ILE A 208 -3.44 23.38 -24.46
N SER A 209 -3.18 22.40 -25.31
CA SER A 209 -4.23 21.78 -26.13
C SER A 209 -5.04 20.74 -25.32
N VAL A 210 -6.13 20.25 -25.92
CA VAL A 210 -6.91 19.11 -25.39
C VAL A 210 -6.01 17.92 -25.03
N GLN A 211 -5.02 17.60 -25.86
CA GLN A 211 -4.08 16.49 -25.62
C GLN A 211 -3.17 16.76 -24.41
N GLY A 212 -2.69 17.99 -24.26
CA GLY A 212 -1.88 18.40 -23.11
C GLY A 212 -2.66 18.34 -21.81
N TYR A 213 -3.95 18.72 -21.82
CA TYR A 213 -4.85 18.52 -20.70
C TYR A 213 -5.07 17.05 -20.35
N HIS A 214 -5.18 16.16 -21.34
CA HIS A 214 -5.20 14.72 -21.11
C HIS A 214 -3.91 14.23 -20.46
N ALA A 215 -2.74 14.59 -20.99
CA ALA A 215 -1.44 14.20 -20.46
C ALA A 215 -1.24 14.69 -19.00
N LEU A 216 -1.68 15.92 -18.69
CA LEU A 216 -1.63 16.47 -17.33
C LEU A 216 -2.59 15.76 -16.37
N ASN A 217 -3.76 15.32 -16.83
CA ASN A 217 -4.66 14.50 -16.01
C ASN A 217 -4.10 13.08 -15.79
N GLU A 218 -3.51 12.46 -16.81
CA GLU A 218 -2.84 11.15 -16.67
C GLU A 218 -1.59 11.20 -15.78
N LEU A 219 -0.85 12.32 -15.79
CA LEU A 219 0.25 12.56 -14.86
C LEU A 219 -0.23 12.42 -13.41
N LEU A 220 -1.45 12.85 -13.08
CA LEU A 220 -2.01 12.71 -11.73
C LEU A 220 -2.38 11.27 -11.34
N ASP A 221 -2.47 10.33 -12.29
CA ASP A 221 -2.59 8.88 -12.02
C ASP A 221 -1.23 8.21 -11.76
N LYS A 222 -0.15 8.85 -12.24
CA LYS A 222 1.23 8.36 -12.14
C LYS A 222 2.02 9.04 -11.01
N ASN A 223 1.70 10.29 -10.68
CA ASN A 223 2.36 11.15 -9.68
C ASN A 223 1.36 11.67 -8.63
N TYR A 224 1.51 11.18 -7.41
CA TYR A 224 0.76 11.57 -6.22
C TYR A 224 1.53 12.52 -5.30
N PHE A 225 2.68 13.07 -5.71
CA PHE A 225 3.33 14.17 -5.01
C PHE A 225 2.71 15.53 -5.38
N ILE A 226 2.13 15.67 -6.58
CA ILE A 226 1.50 16.92 -7.03
C ILE A 226 0.20 17.16 -6.25
N GLU A 227 0.22 18.19 -5.41
CA GLU A 227 -0.92 18.64 -4.59
C GLU A 227 -1.59 19.87 -5.20
N LYS A 228 -0.85 20.68 -5.98
CA LYS A 228 -1.36 21.86 -6.67
C LYS A 228 -0.85 21.92 -8.11
N MET A 229 -1.76 22.21 -9.04
CA MET A 229 -1.44 22.52 -10.42
C MET A 229 -2.02 23.89 -10.78
N GLN A 230 -1.23 24.77 -11.39
CA GLN A 230 -1.66 26.09 -11.85
C GLN A 230 -1.59 26.11 -13.37
N LEU A 231 -2.74 26.24 -14.02
CA LEU A 231 -2.92 26.19 -15.48
C LEU A 231 -3.79 27.37 -15.93
N LYS A 232 -3.55 27.90 -17.14
CA LYS A 232 -4.42 28.88 -17.80
C LYS A 232 -5.76 28.24 -18.16
N GLU A 233 -6.87 28.76 -17.66
CA GLU A 233 -8.21 28.20 -17.97
C GLU A 233 -8.47 28.14 -19.48
N PRO A 234 -8.88 26.98 -20.03
CA PRO A 234 -9.10 26.82 -21.46
C PRO A 234 -10.43 27.42 -21.93
N THR A 235 -10.49 27.80 -23.20
CA THR A 235 -11.69 28.40 -23.81
C THR A 235 -12.59 27.39 -24.53
N ASP A 236 -12.08 26.22 -24.90
CA ASP A 236 -12.85 25.18 -25.58
C ASP A 236 -13.56 24.23 -24.61
N PRO A 237 -14.77 23.71 -24.94
CA PRO A 237 -15.56 22.91 -24.02
C PRO A 237 -14.92 21.57 -23.59
N GLU A 238 -14.07 20.97 -24.44
CA GLU A 238 -13.46 19.67 -24.18
C GLU A 238 -12.34 19.80 -23.15
N SER A 239 -11.41 20.72 -23.36
CA SER A 239 -10.37 21.06 -22.38
C SER A 239 -10.95 21.56 -21.08
N GLN A 240 -12.05 22.34 -21.10
CA GLN A 240 -12.75 22.78 -19.87
C GLN A 240 -13.23 21.60 -19.02
N ALA A 241 -13.77 20.55 -19.66
CA ALA A 241 -14.21 19.35 -18.94
C ALA A 241 -13.03 18.59 -18.31
N ILE A 242 -11.84 18.61 -18.91
CA ILE A 242 -10.62 17.97 -18.37
C ILE A 242 -10.00 18.83 -17.28
N PHE A 243 -9.87 20.15 -17.48
CA PHE A 243 -9.41 21.12 -16.49
C PHE A 243 -10.25 21.07 -15.21
N LYS A 244 -11.58 20.96 -15.33
CA LYS A 244 -12.47 20.76 -14.18
C LYS A 244 -12.15 19.47 -13.43
N LYS A 245 -11.93 18.34 -14.11
CA LYS A 245 -11.52 17.07 -13.48
C LYS A 245 -10.18 17.19 -12.75
N ILE A 246 -9.18 17.86 -13.34
CA ILE A 246 -7.88 18.12 -12.71
C ILE A 246 -8.09 18.90 -11.40
N ASN A 247 -8.90 19.96 -11.42
CA ASN A 247 -9.20 20.77 -10.23
C ASN A 247 -10.04 20.01 -9.17
N GLU A 248 -10.98 19.14 -9.59
CA GLU A 248 -11.75 18.28 -8.68
C GLU A 248 -10.89 17.19 -8.00
N ARG A 249 -9.85 16.70 -8.69
CA ARG A 249 -8.84 15.81 -8.10
C ARG A 249 -7.97 16.57 -7.11
N LEU A 250 -7.44 17.73 -7.50
CA LEU A 250 -6.55 18.60 -6.73
C LEU A 250 -7.29 19.59 -5.80
N ALA A 251 -8.53 19.28 -5.40
CA ALA A 251 -9.35 20.17 -4.60
C ALA A 251 -8.70 20.49 -3.24
N GLU A 252 -8.85 21.74 -2.79
CA GLU A 252 -8.17 22.27 -1.61
C GLU A 252 -8.35 21.37 -0.36
N GLY A 253 -7.24 21.16 0.36
CA GLY A 253 -7.21 20.34 1.57
C GLY A 253 -6.97 18.84 1.35
N ARG A 254 -6.96 18.33 0.10
CA ARG A 254 -6.50 16.96 -0.18
C ARG A 254 -5.00 16.91 -0.40
N THR A 255 -4.28 16.20 0.47
CA THR A 255 -2.85 15.92 0.26
C THR A 255 -2.66 14.83 -0.81
N GLY A 256 -1.47 14.82 -1.42
CA GLY A 256 -1.07 13.79 -2.37
C GLY A 256 -1.17 12.37 -1.79
N LYS A 257 -0.80 12.22 -0.51
CA LYS A 257 -0.95 10.96 0.25
C LYS A 257 -2.41 10.55 0.44
N GLN A 258 -3.33 11.48 0.71
CA GLN A 258 -4.76 11.15 0.83
C GLN A 258 -5.36 10.70 -0.50
N ARG A 259 -4.99 11.34 -1.62
CA ARG A 259 -5.37 10.87 -2.95
C ARG A 259 -4.81 9.49 -3.25
N PHE A 260 -3.54 9.24 -2.94
CA PHE A 260 -2.93 7.92 -3.08
C PHE A 260 -3.68 6.88 -2.23
N ASP A 261 -4.11 7.22 -1.02
CA ASP A 261 -4.84 6.30 -0.16
C ASP A 261 -6.22 5.94 -0.74
N ILE A 262 -6.96 6.93 -1.24
CA ILE A 262 -8.26 6.74 -1.89
C ILE A 262 -8.13 5.96 -3.21
N GLU A 263 -7.17 6.33 -4.06
CA GLU A 263 -7.05 5.81 -5.44
C GLU A 263 -6.23 4.52 -5.55
N LYS A 264 -5.27 4.28 -4.63
CA LYS A 264 -4.29 3.17 -4.72
C LYS A 264 -4.15 2.32 -3.45
N PHE A 265 -4.27 2.88 -2.24
CA PHE A 265 -4.10 2.13 -0.99
C PHE A 265 -5.43 1.64 -0.41
N ASN A 266 -6.20 0.91 -1.21
CA ASN A 266 -7.54 0.43 -0.82
C ASN A 266 -7.81 -1.02 -1.29
N GLN A 267 -8.80 -1.65 -0.66
CA GLN A 267 -9.15 -3.06 -0.91
C GLN A 267 -9.63 -3.34 -2.35
N ALA A 268 -10.31 -2.39 -3.00
CA ALA A 268 -10.78 -2.58 -4.38
C ALA A 268 -9.61 -2.56 -5.38
N GLU A 269 -8.62 -1.68 -5.18
CA GLU A 269 -7.39 -1.67 -5.97
C GLU A 269 -6.57 -2.94 -5.70
N PHE A 270 -6.39 -3.37 -4.44
CA PHE A 270 -5.65 -4.60 -4.13
C PHE A 270 -6.30 -5.84 -4.78
N LEU A 271 -7.64 -5.92 -4.78
CA LEU A 271 -8.37 -6.96 -5.51
C LEU A 271 -8.16 -6.86 -7.03
N ARG A 272 -8.18 -5.65 -7.60
CA ARG A 272 -7.90 -5.42 -9.03
C ARG A 272 -6.48 -5.87 -9.41
N LEU A 273 -5.47 -5.59 -8.57
CA LEU A 273 -4.10 -6.05 -8.78
C LEU A 273 -4.01 -7.58 -8.72
N LEU A 274 -4.63 -8.21 -7.71
CA LEU A 274 -4.66 -9.67 -7.57
C LEU A 274 -5.27 -10.36 -8.80
N LEU A 275 -6.44 -9.89 -9.26
CA LEU A 275 -7.11 -10.45 -10.43
C LEU A 275 -6.33 -10.20 -11.73
N LYS A 276 -5.68 -9.04 -11.87
CA LYS A 276 -4.78 -8.75 -13.01
C LYS A 276 -3.59 -9.72 -13.03
N ALA A 277 -2.95 -9.94 -11.88
CA ALA A 277 -1.82 -10.87 -11.76
C ALA A 277 -2.24 -12.33 -12.02
N GLN A 278 -3.40 -12.75 -11.52
CA GLN A 278 -3.96 -14.08 -11.79
C GLN A 278 -4.26 -14.27 -13.28
N SER A 279 -4.92 -13.31 -13.93
CA SER A 279 -5.22 -13.38 -15.37
C SER A 279 -3.95 -13.40 -16.23
N ALA A 280 -2.94 -12.60 -15.89
CA ALA A 280 -1.64 -12.65 -16.57
C ALA A 280 -0.95 -14.01 -16.40
N LEU A 281 -1.04 -14.61 -15.20
CA LEU A 281 -0.42 -15.90 -14.89
C LEU A 281 -1.03 -17.08 -15.68
N GLN A 282 -2.30 -16.99 -16.10
CA GLN A 282 -2.97 -18.02 -16.89
C GLN A 282 -2.48 -18.12 -18.33
N HIS A 283 -1.83 -17.07 -18.86
CA HIS A 283 -1.40 -16.99 -20.27
C HIS A 283 0.11 -16.86 -20.45
N GLU A 284 0.87 -16.72 -19.35
CA GLU A 284 2.32 -16.54 -19.39
C GLU A 284 3.06 -17.90 -19.47
N THR A 285 4.13 -17.94 -20.25
CA THR A 285 4.95 -19.15 -20.49
C THR A 285 6.40 -18.98 -20.05
N ASP A 286 6.86 -17.74 -19.79
CA ASP A 286 8.20 -17.47 -19.25
C ASP A 286 8.24 -17.76 -17.73
N ASP A 287 8.97 -18.81 -17.34
CA ASP A 287 9.19 -19.22 -15.95
C ASP A 287 9.62 -18.07 -15.01
N ARG A 288 10.39 -17.09 -15.50
CA ARG A 288 10.82 -15.95 -14.68
C ARG A 288 9.65 -15.02 -14.39
N LYS A 289 8.80 -14.76 -15.37
CA LYS A 289 7.60 -13.95 -15.19
C LYS A 289 6.53 -14.69 -14.39
N ILE A 290 6.32 -15.98 -14.65
CA ILE A 290 5.50 -16.88 -13.81
C ILE A 290 5.95 -16.79 -12.34
N SER A 291 7.26 -16.86 -12.08
CA SER A 291 7.82 -16.71 -10.73
C SER A 291 7.55 -15.33 -10.12
N LYS A 292 7.66 -14.24 -10.91
CA LYS A 292 7.32 -12.88 -10.45
C LYS A 292 5.82 -12.75 -10.12
N LEU A 293 4.92 -13.18 -11.01
CA LEU A 293 3.47 -13.12 -10.81
C LEU A 293 3.02 -13.95 -9.60
N LYS A 294 3.59 -15.15 -9.41
CA LYS A 294 3.32 -15.99 -8.22
C LYS A 294 3.80 -15.34 -6.93
N LYS A 295 4.87 -14.54 -6.94
CA LYS A 295 5.32 -13.76 -5.77
C LYS A 295 4.39 -12.57 -5.50
N GLU A 296 3.97 -11.86 -6.54
CA GLU A 296 3.02 -10.75 -6.47
C GLU A 296 1.67 -11.18 -5.86
N ILE A 297 1.10 -12.28 -6.34
CA ILE A 297 -0.13 -12.87 -5.79
C ILE A 297 0.03 -13.20 -4.31
N LYS A 298 1.14 -13.83 -3.93
CA LYS A 298 1.42 -14.17 -2.52
C LYS A 298 1.58 -12.92 -1.66
N PHE A 299 2.27 -11.90 -2.15
CA PHE A 299 2.47 -10.63 -1.45
C PHE A 299 1.15 -9.91 -1.15
N LEU A 300 0.20 -9.90 -2.09
CA LEU A 300 -1.13 -9.31 -1.89
C LEU A 300 -2.03 -10.09 -0.91
N LEU A 301 -1.75 -11.38 -0.69
CA LEU A 301 -2.58 -12.27 0.14
C LEU A 301 -2.01 -12.53 1.55
N ASP A 302 -0.69 -12.53 1.73
CA ASP A 302 -0.05 -13.05 2.94
C ASP A 302 -0.37 -12.23 4.21
N GLN A 303 -1.10 -12.86 5.13
CA GLN A 303 -1.49 -12.29 6.41
C GLN A 303 -0.41 -12.43 7.51
N LYS A 304 0.62 -13.25 7.28
CA LYS A 304 1.57 -13.73 8.30
C LYS A 304 2.94 -13.05 8.23
N TRP A 305 3.14 -12.08 7.34
CA TRP A 305 4.46 -11.45 7.12
C TRP A 305 5.02 -10.82 8.40
N PRO A 306 6.17 -11.28 8.93
CA PRO A 306 6.72 -10.75 10.17
C PRO A 306 7.31 -9.36 9.96
N PHE A 307 7.02 -8.46 10.91
CA PHE A 307 7.58 -7.10 10.96
C PHE A 307 9.10 -7.13 11.17
N SER A 308 9.87 -7.11 10.09
CA SER A 308 11.31 -6.80 10.12
C SER A 308 11.79 -6.06 8.85
N ILE A 309 10.91 -5.29 8.22
CA ILE A 309 11.25 -4.40 7.09
C ILE A 309 11.89 -3.11 7.61
N ALA A 310 13.05 -3.25 8.27
CA ALA A 310 13.89 -2.13 8.71
C ALA A 310 14.68 -1.48 7.56
N ASN A 311 14.41 -1.85 6.30
CA ASN A 311 15.18 -1.42 5.15
C ASN A 311 14.30 -1.18 3.91
N ARG A 312 14.40 0.03 3.35
CA ARG A 312 13.80 0.46 2.07
C ARG A 312 14.13 -0.50 0.91
N LYS A 313 15.30 -1.15 0.97
CA LYS A 313 15.75 -2.20 0.03
C LYS A 313 14.87 -3.46 0.00
N ASN A 314 14.13 -3.80 1.06
CA ASN A 314 13.26 -4.98 1.04
C ASN A 314 11.89 -4.66 0.41
N LEU A 315 11.45 -3.40 0.47
CA LEU A 315 10.29 -2.89 -0.26
C LEU A 315 10.49 -3.06 -1.79
N LEU A 316 11.70 -2.76 -2.26
CA LEU A 316 12.20 -3.01 -3.63
C LEU A 316 12.16 -4.48 -4.09
N TYR A 317 12.16 -5.45 -3.16
CA TYR A 317 12.09 -6.88 -3.49
C TYR A 317 10.71 -7.51 -3.27
N ALA A 318 9.81 -6.83 -2.56
CA ALA A 318 8.51 -7.35 -2.14
C ALA A 318 7.34 -6.70 -2.87
N ALA A 319 7.34 -5.37 -3.02
CA ALA A 319 6.39 -4.70 -3.91
C ALA A 319 6.72 -5.06 -5.36
N PRO A 320 5.74 -5.49 -6.18
CA PRO A 320 6.03 -5.87 -7.57
C PRO A 320 6.58 -4.68 -8.35
N GLU A 321 7.75 -4.85 -8.98
CA GLU A 321 8.32 -3.91 -9.97
C GLU A 321 7.31 -3.55 -11.08
N VAL A 322 6.31 -4.40 -11.28
CA VAL A 322 5.18 -4.29 -12.22
C VAL A 322 4.32 -3.04 -11.97
N HIS A 323 4.27 -2.52 -10.74
CA HIS A 323 3.42 -1.36 -10.39
C HIS A 323 4.26 -0.15 -9.97
N VAL A 324 4.88 0.49 -10.98
CA VAL A 324 5.74 1.69 -10.88
C VAL A 324 5.20 2.78 -9.93
N VAL A 325 3.88 2.96 -9.87
CA VAL A 325 3.24 3.94 -8.97
C VAL A 325 3.58 3.68 -7.49
N TYR A 326 3.55 2.44 -7.01
CA TYR A 326 3.91 2.13 -5.60
C TYR A 326 5.41 2.26 -5.35
N PHE A 327 6.24 2.02 -6.37
CA PHE A 327 7.68 2.22 -6.30
C PHE A 327 8.04 3.71 -6.18
N ASN A 328 7.48 4.56 -7.04
CA ASN A 328 7.69 6.01 -7.01
C ASN A 328 7.21 6.64 -5.68
N HIS A 329 6.13 6.09 -5.09
CA HIS A 329 5.49 6.58 -3.86
C HIS A 329 5.80 5.70 -2.63
N ALA A 330 6.94 5.01 -2.61
CA ALA A 330 7.29 4.06 -1.54
C ALA A 330 7.21 4.65 -0.11
N GLU A 331 7.42 5.97 0.06
CA GLU A 331 7.28 6.66 1.35
C GLU A 331 5.83 6.83 1.86
N TYR A 332 4.83 6.73 0.99
CA TYR A 332 3.43 6.67 1.42
C TYR A 332 3.07 5.29 1.99
N ILE A 333 3.88 4.27 1.69
CA ILE A 333 3.63 2.86 2.00
C ILE A 333 4.51 2.37 3.16
N GLN A 334 5.76 2.87 3.28
CA GLN A 334 6.82 2.28 4.12
C GLN A 334 6.41 2.01 5.58
N GLU A 335 5.65 2.91 6.21
CA GLU A 335 5.19 2.77 7.61
C GLU A 335 3.92 1.90 7.75
N ARG A 336 3.25 1.59 6.64
CA ARG A 336 1.93 0.94 6.56
C ARG A 336 1.95 -0.35 5.73
N LEU A 337 3.13 -0.91 5.45
CA LEU A 337 3.31 -2.12 4.63
C LEU A 337 2.44 -3.31 5.08
N SER A 338 2.23 -3.46 6.39
CA SER A 338 1.37 -4.50 6.97
C SER A 338 -0.11 -4.38 6.58
N LEU A 339 -0.54 -3.22 6.08
CA LEU A 339 -1.87 -2.95 5.56
C LEU A 339 -1.96 -3.11 4.03
N PHE A 340 -0.83 -3.30 3.33
CA PHE A 340 -0.80 -3.57 1.89
C PHE A 340 -1.13 -5.05 1.61
N ARG A 341 -2.36 -5.44 1.92
CA ARG A 341 -2.86 -6.80 1.74
C ARG A 341 -4.38 -6.82 1.62
N LEU A 342 -4.89 -7.84 0.96
CA LEU A 342 -6.32 -8.06 0.84
C LEU A 342 -6.88 -8.57 2.18
N ASP A 343 -7.96 -7.97 2.67
CA ASP A 343 -8.71 -8.50 3.81
C ASP A 343 -9.66 -9.60 3.33
N LEU A 344 -9.25 -10.84 3.56
CA LEU A 344 -10.01 -12.03 3.16
C LEU A 344 -11.29 -12.21 3.98
N ASN A 345 -11.42 -11.56 5.14
CA ASN A 345 -12.61 -11.62 5.98
C ASN A 345 -13.62 -10.51 5.67
N LEU A 346 -13.27 -9.56 4.78
CA LEU A 346 -14.18 -8.50 4.34
C LEU A 346 -15.47 -9.12 3.77
N LEU A 347 -16.61 -8.72 4.32
CA LEU A 347 -17.90 -9.21 3.87
C LEU A 347 -18.30 -8.57 2.54
N VAL A 348 -18.68 -9.41 1.59
CA VAL A 348 -19.18 -9.07 0.25
C VAL A 348 -20.58 -9.64 0.04
N ASN A 349 -21.21 -9.35 -1.10
CA ASN A 349 -22.56 -9.84 -1.44
C ASN A 349 -23.59 -9.56 -0.33
N ASN A 350 -23.80 -8.27 -0.02
CA ASN A 350 -24.74 -7.78 1.01
C ASN A 350 -24.51 -8.38 2.41
N GLY A 351 -23.26 -8.67 2.77
CA GLY A 351 -22.91 -9.22 4.08
C GLY A 351 -22.95 -10.75 4.17
N THR A 352 -23.27 -11.46 3.09
CA THR A 352 -23.56 -12.91 3.14
C THR A 352 -22.36 -13.84 2.97
N ARG A 353 -21.22 -13.34 2.48
CA ARG A 353 -20.02 -14.14 2.20
C ARG A 353 -18.74 -13.35 2.47
N THR A 354 -17.65 -14.03 2.81
CA THR A 354 -16.32 -13.40 2.86
C THR A 354 -15.70 -13.28 1.47
N LEU A 355 -14.85 -12.25 1.27
CA LEU A 355 -14.08 -12.08 0.05
C LEU A 355 -13.18 -13.30 -0.22
N GLY A 356 -12.56 -13.86 0.82
CA GLY A 356 -11.77 -15.09 0.74
C GLY A 356 -12.57 -16.28 0.22
N HIS A 357 -13.81 -16.48 0.69
CA HIS A 357 -14.68 -17.54 0.18
C HIS A 357 -15.06 -17.34 -1.29
N CYS A 358 -15.39 -16.11 -1.71
CA CYS A 358 -15.66 -15.82 -3.13
C CYS A 358 -14.45 -16.05 -4.04
N LEU A 359 -13.24 -15.71 -3.58
CA LEU A 359 -12.01 -16.00 -4.32
C LEU A 359 -11.71 -17.50 -4.39
N LEU A 360 -11.95 -18.24 -3.30
CA LEU A 360 -11.82 -19.69 -3.25
C LEU A 360 -12.78 -20.40 -4.21
N GLU A 361 -14.05 -19.99 -4.28
CA GLU A 361 -15.01 -20.51 -5.26
C GLU A 361 -14.54 -20.29 -6.71
N ASN A 362 -14.02 -19.09 -7.00
CA ASN A 362 -13.56 -18.76 -8.35
C ASN A 362 -12.31 -19.57 -8.73
N ALA A 363 -11.35 -19.72 -7.81
CA ALA A 363 -10.18 -20.56 -8.03
C ALA A 363 -10.55 -22.05 -8.22
N LEU A 364 -11.54 -22.57 -7.47
CA LEU A 364 -12.05 -23.94 -7.63
C LEU A 364 -12.80 -24.18 -8.95
N LYS A 365 -13.51 -23.16 -9.46
CA LYS A 365 -14.14 -23.19 -10.80
C LYS A 365 -13.10 -23.26 -11.92
N LEU A 366 -11.97 -22.57 -11.74
CA LEU A 366 -10.85 -22.49 -12.70
C LEU A 366 -9.83 -23.64 -12.59
N ASP A 367 -10.03 -24.60 -11.68
CA ASP A 367 -9.07 -25.67 -11.34
C ASP A 367 -7.68 -25.15 -10.86
N ASP A 368 -7.65 -23.91 -10.36
CA ASP A 368 -6.44 -23.18 -9.97
C ASP A 368 -5.95 -23.60 -8.57
N THR A 369 -5.27 -24.75 -8.54
CA THR A 369 -4.68 -25.35 -7.33
C THR A 369 -3.67 -24.41 -6.65
N PHE A 370 -2.98 -23.55 -7.42
CA PHE A 370 -2.04 -22.57 -6.87
C PHE A 370 -2.76 -21.47 -6.09
N MET A 371 -3.83 -20.89 -6.65
CA MET A 371 -4.61 -19.86 -5.97
C MET A 371 -5.34 -20.39 -4.74
N VAL A 372 -5.92 -21.60 -4.82
CA VAL A 372 -6.54 -22.24 -3.65
C VAL A 372 -5.52 -22.45 -2.53
N SER A 373 -4.30 -22.90 -2.84
CA SER A 373 -3.22 -23.00 -1.83
C SER A 373 -2.93 -21.63 -1.20
N CYS A 374 -2.71 -20.60 -2.01
CA CYS A 374 -2.34 -19.27 -1.51
C CYS A 374 -3.45 -18.65 -0.64
N LEU A 375 -4.71 -18.84 -0.99
CA LEU A 375 -5.87 -18.36 -0.22
C LEU A 375 -5.99 -19.09 1.13
N ILE A 376 -5.78 -20.41 1.15
CA ILE A 376 -5.79 -21.22 2.40
C ILE A 376 -4.59 -20.85 3.29
N ASP A 377 -3.39 -20.72 2.72
CA ASP A 377 -2.18 -20.31 3.43
C ASP A 377 -2.35 -18.91 4.05
N ALA A 378 -3.06 -18.02 3.37
CA ALA A 378 -3.47 -16.69 3.83
C ALA A 378 -4.65 -16.69 4.82
N GLY A 379 -5.30 -17.82 5.06
CA GLY A 379 -6.38 -17.95 6.07
C GLY A 379 -7.79 -17.68 5.57
N ALA A 380 -8.07 -17.80 4.26
CA ALA A 380 -9.44 -17.82 3.74
C ALA A 380 -10.25 -18.97 4.37
N ASN A 381 -11.52 -18.70 4.72
CA ASN A 381 -12.32 -19.63 5.52
C ASN A 381 -12.85 -20.82 4.69
N LEU A 382 -12.17 -21.97 4.79
CA LEU A 382 -12.61 -23.24 4.20
C LEU A 382 -13.93 -23.81 4.78
N PHE A 383 -14.33 -23.36 5.97
CA PHE A 383 -15.47 -23.87 6.70
C PHE A 383 -16.74 -23.02 6.52
N GLU A 384 -16.66 -21.96 5.71
CA GLU A 384 -17.83 -21.16 5.31
C GLU A 384 -18.81 -22.02 4.50
N GLN A 385 -20.08 -21.99 4.91
CA GLN A 385 -21.17 -22.79 4.36
C GLN A 385 -22.45 -21.94 4.39
N ARG A 386 -23.24 -21.98 3.31
CA ARG A 386 -24.62 -21.48 3.29
C ARG A 386 -25.62 -22.59 3.63
N ASP A 387 -26.79 -22.20 4.12
CA ASP A 387 -27.91 -23.11 4.32
C ASP A 387 -28.23 -23.87 3.02
N ASN A 388 -28.38 -25.19 3.14
CA ASN A 388 -28.61 -26.14 2.04
C ASN A 388 -27.49 -26.28 0.98
N GLU A 389 -26.38 -25.53 1.07
CA GLU A 389 -25.19 -25.75 0.21
C GLU A 389 -24.24 -26.79 0.83
N LYS A 390 -23.54 -27.56 -0.02
CA LYS A 390 -22.49 -28.50 0.42
C LYS A 390 -21.30 -27.72 1.00
N PRO A 391 -20.73 -28.09 2.17
CA PRO A 391 -19.59 -27.38 2.75
C PRO A 391 -18.43 -27.21 1.78
N PHE A 392 -17.86 -26.00 1.70
CA PHE A 392 -16.84 -25.67 0.70
C PHE A 392 -15.61 -26.58 0.78
N LEU A 393 -15.14 -26.87 2.00
CA LEU A 393 -14.08 -27.86 2.26
C LEU A 393 -14.32 -29.20 1.54
N MET A 394 -15.55 -29.71 1.54
CA MET A 394 -15.89 -30.98 0.87
C MET A 394 -15.91 -30.84 -0.66
N GLN A 395 -16.34 -29.67 -1.18
CA GLN A 395 -16.30 -29.39 -2.62
C GLN A 395 -14.86 -29.40 -3.14
N VAL A 396 -13.92 -28.77 -2.42
CA VAL A 396 -12.48 -28.79 -2.78
C VAL A 396 -11.91 -30.20 -2.68
N PHE A 397 -12.15 -30.90 -1.57
CA PHE A 397 -11.57 -32.23 -1.30
C PHE A 397 -12.00 -33.31 -2.30
N GLU A 398 -13.21 -33.20 -2.86
CA GLU A 398 -13.76 -34.15 -3.83
C GLU A 398 -13.46 -33.78 -5.29
N LYS A 399 -13.01 -32.55 -5.59
CA LYS A 399 -12.84 -32.02 -6.95
C LYS A 399 -11.88 -32.84 -7.83
N ASN A 400 -10.63 -32.97 -7.39
CA ASN A 400 -9.59 -33.74 -8.08
C ASN A 400 -8.52 -34.23 -7.06
N GLN A 401 -7.53 -34.98 -7.54
CA GLN A 401 -6.48 -35.57 -6.70
C GLN A 401 -5.53 -34.53 -6.09
N ASP A 402 -5.23 -33.44 -6.80
CA ASP A 402 -4.30 -32.41 -6.34
C ASP A 402 -4.92 -31.55 -5.23
N PHE A 403 -6.18 -31.13 -5.38
CA PHE A 403 -6.93 -30.46 -4.32
C PHE A 403 -7.08 -31.35 -3.08
N LYS A 404 -7.30 -32.66 -3.25
CA LYS A 404 -7.33 -33.61 -2.13
C LYS A 404 -5.99 -33.64 -1.39
N ILE A 405 -4.87 -33.74 -2.11
CA ILE A 405 -3.52 -33.72 -1.51
C ILE A 405 -3.26 -32.38 -0.80
N LEU A 406 -3.68 -31.26 -1.39
CA LEU A 406 -3.58 -29.92 -0.82
C LEU A 406 -4.33 -29.82 0.52
N ILE A 407 -5.61 -30.22 0.57
CA ILE A 407 -6.40 -30.19 1.80
C ILE A 407 -5.83 -31.15 2.86
N LEU A 408 -5.37 -32.35 2.48
CA LEU A 408 -4.71 -33.28 3.41
C LEU A 408 -3.40 -32.71 3.98
N ASN A 409 -2.64 -31.95 3.19
CA ASN A 409 -1.46 -31.23 3.66
C ASN A 409 -1.84 -30.15 4.68
N HIS A 410 -2.82 -29.30 4.36
CA HIS A 410 -3.29 -28.25 5.27
C HIS A 410 -3.76 -28.83 6.63
N ILE A 411 -4.63 -29.85 6.60
CA ILE A 411 -5.11 -30.55 7.81
C ILE A 411 -3.95 -31.10 8.65
N PHE A 412 -2.93 -31.68 8.00
CA PHE A 412 -1.81 -32.31 8.69
C PHE A 412 -0.79 -31.30 9.26
N TYR A 413 -0.42 -30.26 8.50
CA TYR A 413 0.65 -29.34 8.88
C TYR A 413 0.16 -28.14 9.69
N ASP A 414 -0.97 -27.51 9.32
CA ASP A 414 -1.47 -26.35 10.05
C ASP A 414 -2.19 -26.72 11.34
N GLN A 415 -2.76 -27.94 11.42
CA GLN A 415 -3.42 -28.46 12.62
C GLN A 415 -4.47 -27.48 13.19
N THR A 416 -5.15 -26.74 12.31
CA THR A 416 -6.08 -25.65 12.64
C THR A 416 -7.13 -26.09 13.67
N LEU A 417 -7.66 -27.32 13.51
CA LEU A 417 -8.59 -27.94 14.46
C LEU A 417 -8.05 -27.97 15.91
N LEU A 418 -6.77 -28.35 16.10
CA LEU A 418 -6.17 -28.44 17.43
C LEU A 418 -5.93 -27.05 18.03
N ARG A 419 -5.37 -26.11 17.25
CA ARG A 419 -5.14 -24.72 17.71
C ARG A 419 -6.45 -24.02 18.10
N THR A 420 -7.51 -24.22 17.32
CA THR A 420 -8.84 -23.70 17.65
C THR A 420 -9.41 -24.36 18.90
N ALA A 421 -9.25 -25.68 19.08
CA ALA A 421 -9.71 -26.38 20.28
C ALA A 421 -8.98 -25.91 21.55
N GLU A 422 -7.67 -25.67 21.48
CA GLU A 422 -6.87 -25.12 22.58
C GLU A 422 -7.36 -23.73 23.02
N ARG A 423 -7.71 -22.87 22.05
CA ARG A 423 -8.25 -21.52 22.29
C ARG A 423 -9.67 -21.56 22.87
N VAL A 424 -10.59 -22.24 22.18
CA VAL A 424 -12.04 -22.22 22.49
C VAL A 424 -12.36 -22.98 23.78
N LEU A 425 -11.68 -24.10 24.04
CA LEU A 425 -11.93 -24.94 25.22
C LEU A 425 -10.88 -24.73 26.32
N CYS A 426 -10.25 -23.56 26.37
CA CYS A 426 -9.24 -23.23 27.38
C CYS A 426 -9.73 -23.51 28.81
N ASN A 427 -10.98 -23.10 29.11
CA ASN A 427 -11.66 -23.23 30.40
C ASN A 427 -12.35 -24.59 30.65
N TYR A 428 -12.39 -25.49 29.66
CA TYR A 428 -13.10 -26.77 29.74
C TYR A 428 -12.11 -27.93 29.52
N PRO A 429 -11.28 -28.28 30.51
CA PRO A 429 -10.10 -29.13 30.32
C PRO A 429 -10.44 -30.55 29.84
N ASP A 430 -11.54 -31.15 30.31
CA ASP A 430 -11.96 -32.50 29.92
C ASP A 430 -12.47 -32.52 28.47
N SER A 431 -13.47 -31.70 28.14
CA SER A 431 -13.90 -31.46 26.75
C SER A 431 -12.75 -31.13 25.80
N LYS A 432 -11.80 -30.26 26.21
CA LYS A 432 -10.58 -29.93 25.45
C LYS A 432 -9.75 -31.18 25.20
N LYS A 433 -9.46 -31.97 26.24
CA LYS A 433 -8.69 -33.22 26.11
C LYS A 433 -9.35 -34.19 25.14
N ILE A 434 -10.67 -34.36 25.23
CA ILE A 434 -11.45 -35.27 24.36
C ILE A 434 -11.34 -34.82 22.89
N ILE A 435 -11.58 -33.54 22.57
CA ILE A 435 -11.45 -33.03 21.20
C ILE A 435 -10.00 -33.08 20.71
N MET A 436 -9.02 -32.72 21.54
CA MET A 436 -7.61 -32.75 21.16
C MET A 436 -7.13 -34.16 20.81
N GLU A 437 -7.55 -35.17 21.56
CA GLU A 437 -7.22 -36.56 21.26
C GLU A 437 -7.96 -37.06 20.01
N MET A 438 -9.25 -36.74 19.84
CA MET A 438 -10.00 -37.08 18.62
C MET A 438 -9.40 -36.42 17.36
N GLY A 439 -9.04 -35.14 17.46
CA GLY A 439 -8.39 -34.39 16.39
C GLY A 439 -7.04 -34.96 15.99
N ARG A 440 -6.24 -35.45 16.96
CA ARG A 440 -5.00 -36.18 16.66
C ARG A 440 -5.26 -37.46 15.88
N SER A 441 -6.29 -38.24 16.22
CA SER A 441 -6.67 -39.45 15.48
C SER A 441 -7.12 -39.15 14.05
N VAL A 442 -7.92 -38.10 13.85
CA VAL A 442 -8.32 -37.62 12.51
C VAL A 442 -7.09 -37.15 11.71
N ILE A 443 -6.17 -36.40 12.32
CA ILE A 443 -4.92 -35.96 11.68
C ILE A 443 -3.99 -37.14 11.33
N GLN A 444 -3.93 -38.18 12.18
CA GLN A 444 -3.22 -39.42 11.85
C GLN A 444 -3.87 -40.12 10.65
N TYR A 445 -5.19 -40.15 10.57
CA TYR A 445 -5.91 -40.73 9.45
C TYR A 445 -5.68 -39.95 8.14
N ALA A 446 -5.56 -38.62 8.19
CA ALA A 446 -5.21 -37.79 7.04
C ALA A 446 -3.88 -38.23 6.39
N LYS A 447 -2.89 -38.67 7.17
CA LYS A 447 -1.63 -39.24 6.65
C LYS A 447 -1.87 -40.53 5.85
N ILE A 448 -2.77 -41.40 6.32
CA ILE A 448 -3.11 -42.66 5.66
C ILE A 448 -3.80 -42.36 4.32
N LEU A 449 -4.74 -41.40 4.30
CA LEU A 449 -5.36 -40.94 3.05
C LEU A 449 -4.37 -40.32 2.09
N LYS A 450 -3.43 -39.47 2.56
CA LYS A 450 -2.38 -38.90 1.72
C LYS A 450 -1.47 -39.98 1.11
N LYS A 451 -1.10 -41.00 1.89
CA LYS A 451 -0.30 -42.12 1.40
C LYS A 451 -1.03 -42.92 0.31
N ARG A 452 -2.36 -43.07 0.41
CA ARG A 452 -3.20 -43.70 -0.63
C ARG A 452 -3.40 -42.81 -1.86
N ALA A 453 -3.52 -41.49 -1.67
CA ALA A 453 -3.66 -40.50 -2.74
C ALA A 453 -2.35 -40.28 -3.53
N CYS A 454 -1.20 -40.75 -3.04
CA CYS A 454 0.07 -40.71 -3.74
C CYS A 454 0.61 -42.14 -3.96
N PRO A 455 0.34 -42.79 -5.11
CA PRO A 455 0.73 -44.19 -5.33
C PRO A 455 2.23 -44.49 -5.20
N TYR A 456 3.09 -43.48 -5.39
CA TYR A 456 4.55 -43.56 -5.19
C TYR A 456 4.97 -43.60 -3.71
N LEU A 457 4.09 -43.23 -2.77
CA LEU A 457 4.32 -43.35 -1.32
C LEU A 457 3.90 -44.72 -0.76
N LEU A 458 3.25 -45.58 -1.56
CA LEU A 458 2.91 -46.94 -1.17
C LEU A 458 4.14 -47.85 -1.33
N SER A 459 4.37 -48.73 -0.35
CA SER A 459 5.35 -49.81 -0.50
C SER A 459 4.86 -50.83 -1.52
N ASP A 460 5.76 -51.62 -2.09
CA ASP A 460 5.37 -52.64 -3.08
C ASP A 460 4.47 -53.73 -2.48
N PHE A 461 4.60 -54.00 -1.17
CA PHE A 461 3.66 -54.82 -0.41
C PHE A 461 2.26 -54.20 -0.36
N GLU A 462 2.13 -52.89 -0.14
CA GLU A 462 0.82 -52.20 -0.15
C GLU A 462 0.19 -52.17 -1.54
N LYS A 463 1.00 -52.01 -2.61
CA LYS A 463 0.54 -52.10 -4.00
C LYS A 463 0.02 -53.51 -4.31
N LEU A 464 0.78 -54.54 -3.95
CA LEU A 464 0.39 -55.95 -4.09
C LEU A 464 -0.90 -56.26 -3.32
N LEU A 465 -1.02 -55.75 -2.09
CA LEU A 465 -2.20 -55.98 -1.24
C LEU A 465 -3.43 -55.21 -1.74
N SER A 466 -3.27 -54.13 -2.51
CA SER A 466 -4.35 -53.51 -3.28
C SER A 466 -4.80 -54.40 -4.44
N LEU A 467 -3.86 -54.85 -5.28
CA LEU A 467 -4.13 -55.75 -6.41
C LEU A 467 -4.85 -57.03 -5.98
N LEU A 468 -4.43 -57.64 -4.87
CA LEU A 468 -5.05 -58.85 -4.33
C LEU A 468 -6.49 -58.61 -3.84
N LYS A 469 -6.81 -57.43 -3.30
CA LYS A 469 -8.18 -57.07 -2.91
C LYS A 469 -9.10 -56.87 -4.12
N ASP A 470 -8.54 -56.33 -5.20
CA ASP A 470 -9.27 -56.09 -6.44
C ASP A 470 -9.59 -57.41 -7.16
N LEU A 471 -8.61 -58.30 -7.25
CA LEU A 471 -8.79 -59.67 -7.78
C LEU A 471 -9.77 -60.50 -6.96
N ALA A 472 -9.85 -60.26 -5.64
CA ALA A 472 -10.79 -60.95 -4.75
C ALA A 472 -12.22 -60.36 -4.74
N GLY A 473 -12.49 -59.28 -5.48
CA GLY A 473 -13.81 -58.65 -5.54
C GLY A 473 -14.32 -58.12 -4.19
N LEU A 474 -13.44 -57.94 -3.21
CA LEU A 474 -13.79 -57.46 -1.87
C LEU A 474 -14.33 -56.02 -1.97
N SER A 475 -15.34 -55.67 -1.16
CA SER A 475 -15.81 -54.29 -1.11
C SER A 475 -14.62 -53.37 -0.80
N ARG A 476 -14.59 -52.22 -1.48
CA ARG A 476 -13.59 -51.18 -1.27
C ARG A 476 -14.22 -50.09 -0.38
N PRO A 477 -14.23 -50.24 0.97
CA PRO A 477 -14.67 -49.17 1.87
C PRO A 477 -13.88 -47.86 1.66
N SER A 478 -12.70 -47.95 1.03
CA SER A 478 -11.88 -46.80 0.62
C SER A 478 -12.62 -45.76 -0.26
N ARG A 479 -13.68 -46.12 -1.00
CA ARG A 479 -14.42 -45.14 -1.82
C ARG A 479 -15.32 -44.21 -1.00
N GLN A 480 -15.97 -44.71 0.04
CA GLN A 480 -16.78 -43.88 0.95
C GLN A 480 -15.92 -43.20 2.02
N ARG A 481 -14.77 -43.81 2.36
CA ARG A 481 -13.85 -43.34 3.41
C ARG A 481 -13.36 -41.90 3.26
N ASP A 482 -13.13 -41.46 2.03
CA ASP A 482 -12.74 -40.09 1.74
C ASP A 482 -13.83 -39.09 2.16
N LYS A 483 -15.10 -39.40 1.86
CA LYS A 483 -16.27 -38.59 2.24
C LYS A 483 -16.50 -38.61 3.75
N GLU A 484 -16.51 -39.80 4.36
CA GLU A 484 -16.67 -39.98 5.81
C GLU A 484 -15.62 -39.16 6.60
N PHE A 485 -14.35 -39.22 6.19
CA PHE A 485 -13.26 -38.50 6.83
C PHE A 485 -13.45 -36.99 6.77
N ILE A 486 -13.71 -36.44 5.58
CA ILE A 486 -13.81 -34.98 5.42
C ILE A 486 -15.08 -34.43 6.08
N GLU A 487 -16.16 -35.23 6.11
CA GLU A 487 -17.40 -34.88 6.82
C GLU A 487 -17.23 -34.90 8.35
N ILE A 488 -16.55 -35.90 8.91
CA ILE A 488 -16.18 -35.92 10.34
C ILE A 488 -15.30 -34.72 10.69
N TYR A 489 -14.25 -34.44 9.90
CA TYR A 489 -13.36 -33.31 10.15
C TYR A 489 -14.09 -31.96 10.08
N PHE A 490 -14.97 -31.77 9.09
CA PHE A 490 -15.82 -30.58 8.97
C PHE A 490 -16.74 -30.42 10.19
N ARG A 491 -17.46 -31.47 10.58
CA ARG A 491 -18.39 -31.47 11.73
C ARG A 491 -17.67 -31.17 13.05
N LEU A 492 -16.46 -31.68 13.25
CA LEU A 492 -15.64 -31.35 14.42
C LEU A 492 -15.24 -29.87 14.45
N PHE A 493 -14.86 -29.29 13.31
CA PHE A 493 -14.56 -27.87 13.25
C PHE A 493 -15.81 -27.00 13.46
N LYS A 494 -16.97 -27.41 12.90
CA LYS A 494 -18.27 -26.75 13.13
C LYS A 494 -18.66 -26.75 14.61
N CYS A 495 -18.36 -27.81 15.35
CA CYS A 495 -18.55 -27.81 16.81
C CYS A 495 -17.73 -26.73 17.50
N LEU A 496 -16.45 -26.56 17.12
CA LEU A 496 -15.61 -25.50 17.69
C LEU A 496 -16.13 -24.10 17.37
N ILE A 497 -16.63 -23.86 16.15
CA ILE A 497 -17.27 -22.58 15.77
C ILE A 497 -18.48 -22.28 16.67
N LEU A 498 -19.34 -23.26 16.93
CA LEU A 498 -20.52 -23.08 17.80
C LEU A 498 -20.15 -22.81 19.26
N LEU A 499 -19.01 -23.31 19.73
CA LEU A 499 -18.50 -23.10 21.08
C LEU A 499 -17.70 -21.80 21.22
N ASP A 500 -17.32 -21.16 20.10
CA ASP A 500 -16.52 -19.94 20.02
C ASP A 500 -17.38 -18.68 20.22
N ASN A 501 -17.81 -18.45 21.47
CA ASN A 501 -18.54 -17.24 21.85
C ASN A 501 -17.57 -16.15 22.32
N SER A 502 -17.71 -14.92 21.81
CA SER A 502 -16.84 -13.77 22.12
C SER A 502 -16.82 -13.37 23.60
N LEU A 503 -17.83 -13.79 24.38
CA LEU A 503 -17.93 -13.60 25.82
C LEU A 503 -17.32 -14.74 26.66
N GLY A 504 -16.74 -15.77 26.04
CA GLY A 504 -16.09 -16.90 26.71
C GLY A 504 -17.02 -17.83 27.50
N LYS A 505 -18.34 -17.61 27.45
CA LYS A 505 -19.37 -18.44 28.09
C LYS A 505 -20.10 -19.29 27.06
N LEU A 506 -20.15 -20.60 27.29
CA LEU A 506 -21.00 -21.52 26.54
C LEU A 506 -22.47 -21.27 26.85
N THR A 507 -23.35 -21.49 25.85
CA THR A 507 -24.80 -21.39 26.03
C THR A 507 -25.43 -22.79 26.03
N VAL A 508 -26.60 -22.92 26.65
CA VAL A 508 -27.38 -24.17 26.63
C VAL A 508 -27.71 -24.58 25.19
N GLU A 509 -27.92 -23.61 24.31
CA GLU A 509 -28.16 -23.81 22.88
C GLU A 509 -26.91 -24.31 22.14
N SER A 510 -25.75 -23.65 22.28
CA SER A 510 -24.54 -24.09 21.57
C SER A 510 -24.09 -25.48 21.99
N ILE A 511 -24.23 -25.80 23.27
CA ILE A 511 -24.01 -27.16 23.79
C ILE A 511 -25.00 -28.16 23.17
N SER A 512 -26.28 -27.81 23.05
CA SER A 512 -27.28 -28.68 22.42
C SER A 512 -26.95 -28.95 20.95
N ASN A 513 -26.58 -27.91 20.21
CA ASN A 513 -26.20 -28.02 18.80
C ASN A 513 -24.94 -28.88 18.61
N VAL A 514 -23.95 -28.78 19.51
CA VAL A 514 -22.77 -29.66 19.52
C VAL A 514 -23.15 -31.10 19.86
N GLN A 515 -24.05 -31.34 20.80
CA GLN A 515 -24.54 -32.69 21.11
C GLN A 515 -25.23 -33.33 19.89
N THR A 516 -26.03 -32.57 19.13
CA THR A 516 -26.62 -33.02 17.86
C THR A 516 -25.55 -33.35 16.81
N ILE A 517 -24.54 -32.50 16.62
CA ILE A 517 -23.45 -32.78 15.66
C ILE A 517 -22.65 -34.03 16.06
N MET A 518 -22.49 -34.30 17.36
CA MET A 518 -21.87 -35.53 17.83
C MET A 518 -22.72 -36.78 17.51
N ASP A 519 -24.05 -36.69 17.58
CA ASP A 519 -24.93 -37.78 17.13
C ASP A 519 -24.79 -38.03 15.61
N GLU A 520 -24.66 -36.99 14.81
CA GLU A 520 -24.40 -37.13 13.37
C GLU A 520 -23.02 -37.78 13.09
N ILE A 521 -21.98 -37.41 13.85
CA ILE A 521 -20.64 -38.03 13.75
C ILE A 521 -20.68 -39.52 14.15
N ILE A 522 -21.44 -39.87 15.20
CA ILE A 522 -21.65 -41.26 15.63
C ILE A 522 -22.39 -42.02 14.53
N ALA A 523 -23.50 -41.49 14.01
CA ALA A 523 -24.28 -42.13 12.95
C ALA A 523 -23.47 -42.37 11.66
N ILE A 524 -22.63 -41.41 11.24
CA ILE A 524 -21.68 -41.61 10.12
C ILE A 524 -20.74 -42.78 10.40
N SER A 525 -20.29 -42.91 11.65
CA SER A 525 -19.27 -43.88 12.06
C SER A 525 -19.82 -45.29 12.33
N GLU A 526 -21.08 -45.41 12.72
CA GLU A 526 -21.77 -46.68 12.91
C GLU A 526 -22.19 -47.31 11.57
N ASN A 527 -22.64 -46.50 10.62
CA ASN A 527 -23.11 -46.96 9.30
C ASN A 527 -21.97 -47.24 8.30
N ALA A 528 -20.72 -46.94 8.63
CA ALA A 528 -19.59 -47.08 7.71
C ALA A 528 -19.10 -48.53 7.55
N GLU A 529 -18.75 -48.91 6.32
CA GLU A 529 -18.17 -50.22 6.01
C GLU A 529 -16.85 -50.45 6.77
N ARG A 530 -16.80 -51.51 7.58
CA ARG A 530 -15.65 -51.84 8.42
C ARG A 530 -14.69 -52.83 7.77
N GLY A 531 -13.44 -52.82 8.21
CA GLY A 531 -12.41 -53.74 7.72
C GLY A 531 -12.57 -55.17 8.24
N LEU A 532 -11.65 -56.04 7.84
CA LEU A 532 -11.49 -57.39 8.41
C LEU A 532 -11.44 -57.31 9.95
N LYS A 533 -12.19 -58.20 10.62
CA LYS A 533 -12.46 -58.21 12.07
C LYS A 533 -13.31 -57.05 12.62
N GLY A 534 -13.99 -56.27 11.76
CA GLY A 534 -14.92 -55.22 12.19
C GLY A 534 -14.24 -53.96 12.74
N GLY A 535 -12.93 -53.80 12.51
CA GLY A 535 -12.15 -52.65 12.99
C GLY A 535 -12.13 -51.46 12.03
N SER A 536 -11.91 -50.25 12.57
CA SER A 536 -11.70 -49.03 11.77
C SER A 536 -10.91 -47.97 12.52
N LEU A 537 -9.67 -47.73 12.07
CA LEU A 537 -8.69 -46.78 12.64
C LEU A 537 -9.18 -45.32 12.79
N LEU A 538 -10.29 -44.95 12.17
CA LEU A 538 -10.90 -43.62 12.33
C LEU A 538 -12.28 -43.67 13.02
N HIS A 539 -13.08 -44.74 12.89
CA HIS A 539 -14.41 -44.73 13.51
C HIS A 539 -14.44 -45.16 14.98
N GLU A 540 -13.63 -46.14 15.39
CA GLU A 540 -13.72 -46.66 16.76
C GLU A 540 -13.34 -45.60 17.80
N ASP A 541 -12.25 -44.86 17.55
CA ASP A 541 -11.81 -43.78 18.43
C ASP A 541 -12.75 -42.56 18.36
N VAL A 542 -13.29 -42.22 17.18
CA VAL A 542 -14.26 -41.12 17.02
C VAL A 542 -15.57 -41.41 17.76
N ILE A 543 -16.17 -42.61 17.62
CA ILE A 543 -17.42 -42.97 18.32
C ILE A 543 -17.23 -42.86 19.84
N ASN A 544 -16.21 -43.53 20.39
CA ASN A 544 -15.95 -43.55 21.82
C ASN A 544 -15.76 -42.13 22.39
N ARG A 545 -15.04 -41.27 21.66
CA ARG A 545 -14.78 -39.88 22.07
C ARG A 545 -15.98 -38.97 21.88
N SER A 546 -16.80 -39.16 20.86
CA SER A 546 -18.05 -38.42 20.68
C SER A 546 -19.02 -38.69 21.82
N ILE A 547 -19.14 -39.96 22.26
CA ILE A 547 -19.94 -40.32 23.43
C ILE A 547 -19.43 -39.62 24.70
N LEU A 548 -18.11 -39.66 24.96
CA LEU A 548 -17.50 -38.98 26.11
C LEU A 548 -17.72 -37.46 26.06
N LEU A 549 -17.56 -36.83 24.89
CA LEU A 549 -17.78 -35.39 24.73
C LEU A 549 -19.24 -35.01 24.97
N LYS A 550 -20.20 -35.78 24.46
CA LYS A 550 -21.64 -35.56 24.71
C LYS A 550 -21.97 -35.63 26.21
N GLN A 551 -21.38 -36.58 26.93
CA GLN A 551 -21.56 -36.73 28.37
C GLN A 551 -20.97 -35.53 29.13
N ASP A 552 -19.76 -35.09 28.79
CA ASP A 552 -19.10 -33.96 29.44
C ASP A 552 -19.85 -32.64 29.20
N MET A 553 -20.20 -32.38 27.93
CA MET A 553 -21.08 -31.29 27.53
C MET A 553 -22.43 -31.31 28.26
N GLY A 554 -22.98 -32.50 28.52
CA GLY A 554 -24.20 -32.68 29.32
C GLY A 554 -24.04 -32.21 30.77
N LYS A 555 -22.89 -32.45 31.40
CA LYS A 555 -22.58 -31.93 32.75
C LYS A 555 -22.46 -30.40 32.73
N ILE A 556 -21.74 -29.85 31.75
CA ILE A 556 -21.57 -28.40 31.59
C ILE A 556 -22.93 -27.72 31.42
N LYS A 557 -23.82 -28.29 30.59
CA LYS A 557 -25.21 -27.82 30.40
C LYS A 557 -26.00 -27.77 31.71
N GLN A 558 -25.87 -28.80 32.55
CA GLN A 558 -26.53 -28.85 33.86
C GLN A 558 -25.99 -27.82 34.85
N LEU A 559 -24.68 -27.53 34.81
CA LEU A 559 -24.07 -26.49 35.64
C LEU A 559 -24.57 -25.09 35.22
N ILE A 560 -24.56 -24.77 33.93
CA ILE A 560 -25.08 -23.50 33.40
C ILE A 560 -26.56 -23.31 33.77
N ALA A 561 -27.38 -24.37 33.66
CA ALA A 561 -28.79 -24.31 34.04
C ALA A 561 -28.99 -24.07 35.55
N LYS A 562 -28.12 -24.61 36.41
CA LYS A 562 -28.16 -24.37 37.86
C LYS A 562 -27.71 -22.96 38.22
N ASP A 563 -26.64 -22.46 37.63
CA ASP A 563 -26.13 -21.10 37.89
C ASP A 563 -27.16 -20.04 37.48
N ASN A 564 -27.82 -20.22 36.32
CA ASN A 564 -28.90 -19.35 35.88
C ASN A 564 -30.11 -19.38 36.84
N ALA A 565 -30.54 -20.57 37.27
CA ALA A 565 -31.64 -20.72 38.23
C ALA A 565 -31.31 -20.10 39.60
N LEU A 566 -30.05 -20.17 40.04
CA LEU A 566 -29.60 -19.51 41.27
C LEU A 566 -29.71 -17.97 41.14
N TYR A 567 -29.29 -17.43 40.00
CA TYR A 567 -29.40 -15.99 39.70
C TYR A 567 -30.85 -15.50 39.66
N GLU A 568 -31.76 -16.28 39.08
CA GLU A 568 -33.20 -15.97 39.08
C GLU A 568 -33.79 -15.98 40.50
N ILE A 569 -33.40 -16.95 41.34
CA ILE A 569 -33.81 -17.00 42.75
C ILE A 569 -33.25 -15.81 43.55
N GLU A 570 -31.98 -15.43 43.35
CA GLU A 570 -31.39 -14.25 44.01
C GLU A 570 -31.99 -12.93 43.53
N ALA A 571 -32.41 -12.83 42.26
CA ALA A 571 -33.11 -11.66 41.73
C ALA A 571 -34.52 -11.54 42.34
N VAL A 572 -35.28 -12.64 42.37
CA VAL A 572 -36.62 -12.69 43.01
C VAL A 572 -36.52 -12.42 44.52
N ALA A 573 -35.48 -12.91 45.20
CA ALA A 573 -35.25 -12.60 46.61
C ALA A 573 -35.05 -11.10 46.86
N LYS A 574 -34.31 -10.40 45.99
CA LYS A 574 -34.14 -8.93 46.06
C LYS A 574 -35.41 -8.15 45.73
N GLU A 575 -36.26 -8.64 44.83
CA GLU A 575 -37.61 -8.07 44.63
C GLU A 575 -38.53 -8.29 45.85
N PHE A 576 -38.40 -9.42 46.55
CA PHE A 576 -39.10 -9.66 47.81
C PHE A 576 -38.60 -8.78 48.98
N GLU A 577 -37.29 -8.55 49.11
CA GLU A 577 -36.74 -7.62 50.11
C GLU A 577 -37.14 -6.16 49.85
N THR A 578 -37.24 -5.73 48.59
CA THR A 578 -37.66 -4.36 48.23
C THR A 578 -39.17 -4.14 48.28
N SER A 579 -39.99 -5.18 48.15
CA SER A 579 -41.45 -5.11 48.33
C SER A 579 -41.86 -5.18 49.80
N THR A 580 -41.19 -5.98 50.63
CA THR A 580 -41.47 -6.04 52.09
C THR A 580 -41.06 -4.76 52.85
N LEU A 581 -40.21 -3.92 52.29
CA LEU A 581 -39.89 -2.58 52.83
C LEU A 581 -40.99 -1.52 52.57
N ASN A 582 -42.04 -1.83 51.80
CA ASN A 582 -43.12 -0.90 51.44
C ASN A 582 -44.47 -1.18 52.13
N GLU A 583 -44.58 -2.20 53.00
CA GLU A 583 -45.76 -2.33 53.87
C GLU A 583 -45.68 -1.35 55.05
N ALA A 584 -46.25 -0.16 54.84
CA ALA A 584 -46.41 0.84 55.89
C ALA A 584 -47.34 0.32 57.01
N GLY A 585 -46.78 0.12 58.21
CA GLY A 585 -47.56 -0.07 59.43
C GLY A 585 -48.48 1.13 59.71
N PRO A 586 -49.63 0.92 60.39
CA PRO A 586 -50.69 1.92 60.50
C PRO A 586 -50.22 3.17 61.28
N SER A 587 -50.48 4.34 60.69
CA SER A 587 -50.12 5.64 61.24
C SER A 587 -50.98 6.03 62.44
N GLY A 588 -50.50 5.68 63.64
CA GLY A 588 -51.06 6.13 64.92
C GLY A 588 -50.83 7.62 65.17
N VAL A 589 -51.71 8.48 64.65
CA VAL A 589 -51.70 9.92 64.93
C VAL A 589 -52.35 10.18 66.29
N PHE A 590 -51.56 10.68 67.25
CA PHE A 590 -52.05 11.22 68.51
C PHE A 590 -51.66 12.70 68.62
N PHE A 591 -52.65 13.59 68.54
CA PHE A 591 -52.57 14.97 69.04
C PHE A 591 -53.83 15.22 69.89
N PRO A 592 -53.70 15.83 71.09
CA PRO A 592 -54.84 16.07 71.97
C PRO A 592 -55.73 17.19 71.43
N ARG A 593 -57.03 17.12 71.72
CA ARG A 593 -58.00 18.19 71.50
C ARG A 593 -58.77 18.50 72.79
N PRO A 594 -59.21 19.75 72.99
CA PRO A 594 -60.46 20.02 73.68
C PRO A 594 -61.67 19.67 72.79
#